data_AF-A0A9D8XNI2-F1
#
_entry.id   AF-A0A9D8XNI2-F1
#
_cell.length_a   1.000
_cell.length_b   1.000
_cell.length_c   1.000
_cell.angle_alpha   90.00
_cell.angle_beta   90.00
_cell.angle_gamma   90.00
#
_symmetry.space_group_name_H-M   'P 1'
#
loop_
_entity.id
_entity.type
_entity.pdbx_description
1 polymer ?
#
loop_
_entity_poly.entity_id
_entity_poly.type
_entity_poly.pdbx_seq_one_letter_code
_entity_poly.pdbx_strand_id
1 'polypeptide(L)'
;MHNWNFKKIIGFSVLGALLLCIAIAWAMIPYALSKQLADGRRDEAQAEERYRKDYPAQSAWLDSLQACGALRDTFILASGGERLHAKYIPASQPSNRSALLIHGYTDCLW
;
A
#
# COMPACT_ATOMS: atom_id res chain seq x y z
N MET A 1 -35.10 -42.14 -23.48
CA MET A 1 -33.63 -42.09 -23.61
C MET A 1 -33.09 -40.69 -23.98
N HIS A 2 -33.93 -39.65 -24.10
CA HIS A 2 -33.54 -38.30 -24.53
C HIS A 2 -32.94 -37.43 -23.40
N ASN A 3 -33.20 -37.79 -22.16
CA ASN A 3 -32.97 -37.02 -20.93
C ASN A 3 -31.54 -37.20 -20.36
N TRP A 4 -30.85 -38.26 -20.76
CA TRP A 4 -29.51 -38.61 -20.26
C TRP A 4 -28.40 -37.73 -20.87
N ASN A 5 -28.51 -37.43 -22.17
CA ASN A 5 -27.59 -36.53 -22.85
C ASN A 5 -27.79 -35.08 -22.42
N PHE A 6 -29.04 -34.67 -22.18
CA PHE A 6 -29.36 -33.32 -21.70
C PHE A 6 -28.77 -33.04 -20.30
N LYS A 7 -28.91 -33.99 -19.36
CA LYS A 7 -28.30 -33.87 -18.01
C LYS A 7 -26.76 -33.81 -18.05
N LYS A 8 -26.13 -34.54 -18.97
CA LYS A 8 -24.68 -34.49 -19.19
C LYS A 8 -24.23 -33.14 -19.77
N ILE A 9 -24.96 -32.60 -20.74
CA ILE A 9 -24.68 -31.29 -21.33
C ILE A 9 -24.77 -30.19 -20.26
N ILE A 10 -25.81 -30.23 -19.42
CA ILE A 10 -25.93 -29.29 -18.28
C ILE A 10 -24.76 -29.49 -17.31
N GLY A 11 -24.42 -30.73 -16.97
CA GLY A 11 -23.29 -31.04 -16.09
C GLY A 11 -21.95 -30.49 -16.60
N PHE A 12 -21.65 -30.68 -17.89
CA PHE A 12 -20.44 -30.14 -18.51
C PHE A 12 -20.46 -28.60 -18.59
N SER A 13 -21.61 -28.01 -18.87
CA SER A 13 -21.77 -26.54 -18.88
C SER A 13 -21.53 -25.94 -17.50
N VAL A 14 -22.10 -26.53 -16.44
CA VAL A 14 -21.89 -26.11 -15.05
C VAL A 14 -20.43 -26.28 -14.64
N LEU A 15 -19.80 -27.41 -14.99
CA LEU A 15 -18.40 -27.65 -14.69
C LEU A 15 -17.48 -26.65 -15.40
N GLY A 16 -17.76 -26.36 -16.68
CA GLY A 16 -17.02 -25.36 -17.45
C GLY A 16 -17.16 -23.95 -16.86
N ALA A 17 -18.38 -23.56 -16.46
CA ALA A 17 -18.61 -22.29 -15.79
C ALA A 17 -17.86 -22.19 -14.45
N LEU A 18 -17.83 -23.27 -13.67
CA LEU A 18 -17.12 -23.30 -12.39
C LEU A 18 -15.61 -23.13 -12.58
N LEU A 19 -15.02 -23.83 -13.56
CA LEU A 19 -13.60 -23.71 -13.88
C LEU A 19 -13.24 -22.30 -14.38
N LEU A 20 -14.13 -21.68 -15.15
CA LEU A 20 -13.95 -20.30 -15.60
C LEU A 20 -13.97 -19.32 -14.42
N CYS A 21 -14.91 -19.47 -13.49
CA CYS A 21 -14.96 -18.64 -12.28
C CYS A 21 -13.68 -18.78 -11.43
N ILE A 22 -13.17 -20.01 -11.28
CA ILE A 22 -11.91 -20.26 -10.55
C ILE A 22 -10.74 -19.59 -11.26
N ALA A 23 -10.65 -19.70 -12.59
CA ALA A 23 -9.59 -19.05 -13.37
C ALA A 23 -9.63 -17.51 -13.24
N ILE A 24 -10.82 -16.92 -13.29
CA ILE A 24 -11.00 -15.47 -13.11
C ILE A 24 -10.62 -15.05 -11.68
N ALA A 25 -11.09 -15.78 -10.66
CA ALA A 25 -10.75 -15.50 -9.27
C ALA A 25 -9.23 -15.58 -9.04
N TRP A 26 -8.57 -16.60 -9.61
CA TRP A 26 -7.13 -16.78 -9.48
C TRP A 26 -6.34 -15.67 -10.19
N ALA A 27 -6.82 -15.19 -11.34
CA ALA A 27 -6.24 -14.03 -12.03
C ALA A 27 -6.49 -12.69 -11.30
N MET A 28 -7.60 -12.58 -10.56
CA MET A 28 -7.95 -11.36 -9.81
C MET A 28 -7.12 -11.17 -8.54
N ILE A 29 -6.66 -12.25 -7.89
CA ILE A 29 -5.79 -12.15 -6.70
C ILE A 29 -4.52 -11.32 -6.97
N PRO A 30 -3.67 -11.65 -7.97
CA PRO A 30 -2.49 -10.87 -8.26
C PRO A 30 -2.82 -9.49 -8.82
N TYR A 31 -3.97 -9.30 -9.48
CA TYR A 31 -4.41 -7.98 -9.94
C TYR A 31 -4.80 -7.03 -8.79
N ALA A 32 -5.58 -7.52 -7.83
CA ALA A 32 -5.97 -6.76 -6.64
C ALA A 32 -4.74 -6.46 -5.75
N LEU A 33 -3.84 -7.43 -5.60
CA LEU A 33 -2.58 -7.23 -4.89
C LEU A 33 -1.65 -6.28 -5.66
N SER A 34 -1.49 -6.45 -6.97
CA SER A 34 -0.58 -5.61 -7.75
C SER A 34 -1.06 -4.17 -7.81
N LYS A 35 -2.36 -3.87 -7.89
CA LYS A 35 -2.85 -2.49 -7.74
C LYS A 35 -2.47 -1.87 -6.38
N GLN A 36 -2.56 -2.66 -5.31
CA GLN A 36 -2.19 -2.22 -3.97
C GLN A 36 -0.66 -2.03 -3.81
N LEU A 37 0.16 -2.79 -4.56
CA LEU A 37 1.62 -2.64 -4.59
C LEU A 37 2.11 -1.58 -5.60
N ALA A 38 1.43 -1.43 -6.74
CA ALA A 38 1.80 -0.56 -7.86
C ALA A 38 1.50 0.92 -7.59
N ASP A 39 0.75 1.23 -6.52
CA ASP A 39 0.58 2.61 -6.04
C ASP A 39 1.90 3.21 -5.50
N GLY A 40 3.00 2.43 -5.47
CA GLY A 40 4.32 2.91 -4.99
C GLY A 40 4.34 3.25 -3.50
N ARG A 41 3.18 3.18 -2.81
CA ARG A 41 2.97 3.55 -1.41
C ARG A 41 3.70 2.66 -0.41
N ARG A 42 4.28 1.56 -0.87
CA ARG A 42 5.11 0.66 -0.04
C ARG A 42 6.59 0.67 -0.42
N ASP A 43 6.94 1.29 -1.55
CA ASP A 43 8.34 1.45 -1.94
C ASP A 43 8.80 2.85 -1.54
N GLU A 44 9.41 2.93 -0.35
CA GLU A 44 9.89 4.21 0.21
C GLU A 44 10.87 4.91 -0.75
N ALA A 45 11.66 4.15 -1.53
CA ALA A 45 12.61 4.73 -2.47
C ALA A 45 11.89 5.41 -3.65
N GLN A 46 10.85 4.78 -4.19
CA GLN A 46 10.02 5.39 -5.24
C GLN A 46 9.23 6.59 -4.72
N ALA A 47 8.72 6.52 -3.48
CA ALA A 47 8.03 7.64 -2.85
C ALA A 47 8.98 8.84 -2.64
N GLU A 48 10.21 8.58 -2.22
CA GLU A 48 11.25 9.60 -2.06
C GLU A 48 11.68 10.21 -3.40
N GLU A 49 11.89 9.39 -4.43
CA GLU A 49 12.18 9.86 -5.79
C GLU A 49 11.08 10.79 -6.31
N ARG A 50 9.81 10.38 -6.14
CA ARG A 50 8.66 11.19 -6.52
C ARG A 50 8.59 12.49 -5.74
N TYR A 51 8.82 12.45 -4.43
CA TYR A 51 8.87 13.65 -3.59
C TYR A 51 9.94 14.64 -4.06
N ARG A 52 11.15 14.16 -4.36
CA ARG A 52 12.25 15.01 -4.86
C ARG A 52 11.90 15.65 -6.21
N LYS A 53 11.17 14.93 -7.06
CA LYS A 53 10.70 15.43 -8.36
C LYS A 53 9.61 16.49 -8.19
N ASP A 54 8.64 16.24 -7.32
CA ASP A 54 7.48 17.11 -7.12
C ASP A 54 7.85 18.37 -6.30
N TYR A 55 8.81 18.26 -5.38
CA TYR A 55 9.25 19.33 -4.49
C TYR A 55 10.78 19.54 -4.52
N PRO A 56 11.35 19.97 -5.66
CA PRO A 56 12.80 20.06 -5.83
C PRO A 56 13.47 21.05 -4.85
N ALA A 57 12.74 22.10 -4.43
CA ALA A 57 13.22 23.06 -3.44
C ALA A 57 13.48 22.44 -2.05
N GLN A 58 12.84 21.31 -1.75
CA GLN A 58 12.95 20.62 -0.45
C GLN A 58 14.01 19.51 -0.47
N SER A 59 14.54 19.15 -1.64
CA SER A 59 15.57 18.12 -1.79
C SER A 59 16.83 18.44 -1.00
N ALA A 60 17.31 19.69 -1.02
CA ALA A 60 18.51 20.09 -0.27
C ALA A 60 18.34 19.92 1.25
N TRP A 61 17.14 20.17 1.77
CA TRP A 61 16.82 19.92 3.17
C TRP A 61 16.81 18.42 3.48
N LEU A 62 16.18 17.62 2.63
CA LEU A 62 16.15 16.16 2.79
C LEU A 62 17.57 15.56 2.75
N ASP A 63 18.42 16.00 1.82
CA ASP A 63 19.82 15.58 1.72
C ASP A 63 20.59 15.93 2.99
N SER A 64 20.35 17.11 3.56
CA SER A 64 20.99 17.52 4.82
C SER A 64 20.62 16.61 5.99
N LEU A 65 19.37 16.15 6.06
CA LEU A 65 18.90 15.23 7.09
C LEU A 65 19.49 13.83 6.93
N GLN A 66 19.64 13.36 5.68
CA GLN A 66 20.26 12.08 5.38
C GLN A 66 21.75 12.11 5.70
N ALA A 67 22.46 13.19 5.32
CA ALA A 67 23.89 13.34 5.57
C ALA A 67 24.26 13.32 7.05
N CYS A 68 23.43 13.90 7.92
CA CYS A 68 23.64 13.88 9.37
C CYS A 68 22.96 12.70 10.09
N GLY A 69 22.29 11.80 9.35
CA GLY A 69 21.60 10.64 9.92
C GLY A 69 20.50 11.02 10.93
N ALA A 70 19.86 12.18 10.75
CA ALA A 70 18.91 12.72 11.73
C ALA A 70 17.51 12.11 11.60
N LEU A 71 17.12 11.65 10.41
CA LEU A 71 15.82 11.02 10.20
C LEU A 71 15.83 9.59 10.76
N ARG A 72 14.88 9.28 11.64
CA ARG A 72 14.78 7.98 12.32
C ARG A 72 13.40 7.39 12.19
N ASP A 73 13.35 6.08 11.98
CA ASP A 73 12.11 5.30 11.95
C ASP A 73 11.69 4.87 13.36
N THR A 74 10.38 4.82 13.60
CA THR A 74 9.77 4.31 14.82
C THR A 74 8.40 3.70 14.53
N PHE A 75 7.87 2.96 15.50
CA PHE A 75 6.50 2.46 15.46
C PHE A 75 5.73 2.97 16.67
N ILE A 76 4.56 3.54 16.41
CA ILE A 76 3.63 4.01 17.44
C ILE A 76 2.48 3.01 17.49
N LEU A 77 2.04 2.66 18.70
CA LEU A 77 0.86 1.82 18.89
C LEU A 77 -0.38 2.71 18.90
N ALA A 78 -1.31 2.47 17.99
CA ALA A 78 -2.62 3.12 17.99
C ALA A 78 -3.50 2.56 19.11
N SER A 79 -4.59 3.27 19.44
CA SER A 79 -5.53 2.84 20.49
C SER A 79 -6.20 1.49 20.21
N GLY A 80 -6.32 1.09 18.93
CA GLY A 80 -6.83 -0.23 18.52
C GLY A 80 -5.78 -1.35 18.55
N GLY A 81 -4.53 -1.05 18.90
CA GLY A 81 -3.41 -2.01 18.92
C GLY A 81 -2.68 -2.13 17.59
N GLU A 82 -3.02 -1.32 16.59
CA GLU A 82 -2.31 -1.27 15.31
C GLU A 82 -0.93 -0.64 15.48
N ARG A 83 0.08 -1.16 14.78
CA ARG A 83 1.42 -0.57 14.73
C ARG A 83 1.53 0.37 13.53
N LEU A 84 1.69 1.66 13.81
CA LEU A 84 1.84 2.71 12.82
C LEU A 84 3.32 3.05 12.64
N HIS A 85 3.82 2.95 11.42
CA HIS A 85 5.17 3.42 11.09
C HIS A 85 5.20 4.95 11.08
N ALA A 86 6.21 5.54 11.73
CA ALA A 86 6.41 6.99 11.75
C ALA A 86 7.90 7.31 11.64
N LYS A 87 8.21 8.45 11.02
CA LYS A 87 9.58 9.01 11.02
C LYS A 87 9.64 10.22 11.94
N TYR A 88 10.75 10.38 12.65
CA TYR A 88 10.99 11.53 13.52
C TYR A 88 12.42 12.04 13.37
N ILE A 89 12.62 13.30 13.77
CA ILE A 89 13.92 13.96 13.81
C ILE A 89 14.12 14.43 15.25
N PRO A 90 15.20 14.01 15.95
CA PRO A 90 15.49 14.52 17.28
C PRO A 90 15.82 16.02 17.21
N ALA A 91 15.36 16.78 18.20
CA ALA A 91 15.73 18.19 18.31
C ALA A 91 17.26 18.32 18.48
N SER A 92 17.85 19.32 17.83
CA SER A 92 19.29 19.60 17.92
C SER A 92 19.74 19.93 19.35
N GLN A 93 18.84 20.48 20.16
CA GLN A 93 19.00 20.67 21.60
C GLN A 93 17.77 20.10 22.32
N PRO A 94 17.95 19.47 23.50
CA PRO A 94 16.82 19.00 24.30
C PRO A 94 15.83 20.13 24.58
N SER A 95 14.56 19.91 24.26
CA SER A 95 13.50 20.88 24.52
C SER A 95 12.21 20.16 24.93
N ASN A 96 11.32 20.87 25.60
CA ASN A 96 9.98 20.38 25.95
C ASN A 96 8.95 20.63 24.82
N ARG A 97 9.40 20.95 23.61
CA ARG A 97 8.55 21.22 22.45
C ARG A 97 8.73 20.12 21.42
N SER A 98 7.61 19.66 20.86
CA SER A 98 7.59 18.67 19.79
C SER A 98 6.71 19.19 18.66
N ALA A 99 7.24 19.19 17.44
CA ALA A 99 6.45 19.43 16.24
C ALA A 99 5.98 18.07 15.70
N LEU A 100 4.68 17.94 15.45
CA LEU A 100 4.08 16.74 14.88
C LEU A 100 3.49 17.08 13.52
N LEU A 101 3.96 16.40 12.48
CA LEU A 101 3.37 16.46 11.15
C LEU A 101 2.52 15.22 10.95
N ILE A 102 1.20 15.40 10.94
CA ILE A 102 0.25 14.34 10.61
C ILE A 102 -0.11 14.52 9.14
N HIS A 103 0.34 13.60 8.27
CA HIS A 103 -0.22 13.54 6.93
C HIS A 103 -1.66 13.07 7.03
N GLY A 104 -2.61 13.88 6.54
CA GLY A 104 -4.01 13.50 6.51
C GLY A 104 -4.18 12.23 5.67
N TYR A 105 -4.74 11.19 6.28
CA TYR A 105 -5.21 10.04 5.53
C TYR A 105 -6.52 10.45 4.85
N THR A 106 -6.47 10.72 3.55
CA THR A 106 -7.71 10.83 2.76
C THR A 106 -8.05 9.44 2.24
N ASP A 107 -9.08 8.83 2.82
CA ASP A 107 -9.85 7.83 2.09
C ASP A 107 -10.59 8.57 0.96
N CYS A 108 -10.16 8.36 -0.27
CA CYS A 108 -10.97 8.69 -1.44
C CYS A 108 -12.10 7.66 -1.53
N LEU A 109 -13.12 7.81 -0.70
CA LEU A 109 -14.44 7.21 -0.89
C LEU A 109 -15.46 8.35 -0.91
N TRP A 110 -15.80 8.79 -2.12
CA TRP A 110 -17.11 9.35 -2.46
C TRP A 110 -17.76 8.38 -3.44
#